data_AF-X0SJQ3-F1
#
_entry.id   AF-X0SJQ3-F1
#
_cell.length_a   1.000
_cell.length_b   1.000
_cell.length_c   1.000
_cell.angle_alpha   90.00
_cell.angle_beta   90.00
_cell.angle_gamma   90.00
#
_symmetry.space_group_name_H-M   'P 1'
#
loop_
_entity.id
_entity.type
_entity.pdbx_description
1 polymer ?
#
loop_
_entity_poly.entity_id
_entity_poly.type
_entity_poly.pdbx_seq_one_letter_code
_entity_poly.pdbx_strand_id
1 'polypeptide(L)'
;NGVLDTKPYADEANRAWIFRTVGYGHDLKFWKDLVSNLRLVGYDYVLSMEHEDSLMSLREGLEKGVGALRELVLTDERGKPWFES
;
A
#
# COMPACT_ATOMS: atom_id res chain seq x y z
N ASN A 1 -1.35 -11.73 21.64
CA ASN A 1 -0.29 -11.86 20.61
C ASN A 1 0.30 -10.48 20.35
N GLY A 2 1.34 -10.11 21.10
CA GLY A 2 1.99 -8.79 21.00
C GLY A 2 3.51 -8.86 21.23
N VAL A 3 4.08 -10.05 21.09
CA VAL A 3 5.53 -10.32 21.17
C VAL A 3 6.07 -10.61 19.78
N LEU A 4 7.39 -10.54 19.63
CA LEU A 4 8.10 -10.86 18.38
C LEU A 4 7.70 -12.26 17.87
N ASP A 5 7.21 -12.34 16.64
CA ASP A 5 6.86 -13.62 16.01
C ASP A 5 8.11 -14.25 15.38
N THR A 6 8.69 -15.23 16.07
CA THR A 6 9.93 -15.91 15.68
C THR A 6 9.68 -17.18 14.85
N LYS A 7 8.43 -17.46 14.44
CA LYS A 7 8.14 -18.63 13.60
C LYS A 7 8.79 -18.50 12.22
N PRO A 8 9.01 -19.61 11.49
CA PRO A 8 9.48 -19.57 10.12
C PRO A 8 8.62 -18.68 9.23
N TYR A 9 9.22 -18.09 8.19
CA TYR A 9 8.50 -17.20 7.27
C TYR A 9 7.36 -17.93 6.55
N ALA A 10 7.63 -19.14 6.09
CA ALA A 10 6.70 -20.02 5.37
C ALA A 10 5.73 -20.80 6.29
N ASP A 11 5.51 -20.33 7.52
CA ASP A 11 4.51 -20.90 8.44
C ASP A 11 3.29 -19.96 8.54
N GLU A 12 2.78 -19.51 7.39
CA GLU A 12 1.85 -18.38 7.27
C GLU A 12 0.61 -18.53 8.16
N ALA A 13 0.05 -19.74 8.25
CA ALA A 13 -1.17 -20.01 8.99
C ALA A 13 -1.02 -19.86 10.51
N ASN A 14 0.20 -20.04 11.04
CA ASN A 14 0.48 -19.98 12.48
C ASN A 14 1.17 -18.66 12.89
N ARG A 15 1.48 -17.80 11.92
CA ARG A 15 2.02 -16.46 12.19
C ARG A 15 0.93 -15.50 12.63
N ALA A 16 1.28 -14.60 13.54
CA ALA A 16 0.41 -13.52 13.99
C ALA A 16 0.21 -12.45 12.90
N TRP A 17 1.15 -12.34 11.97
CA TRP A 17 1.11 -11.45 10.81
C TRP A 17 2.06 -11.94 9.71
N ILE A 18 1.78 -11.54 8.47
CA ILE A 18 2.60 -11.77 7.29
C ILE A 18 2.60 -10.52 6.41
N PHE A 19 3.63 -10.33 5.60
CA PHE A 19 3.62 -9.30 4.56
C PHE A 19 2.63 -9.66 3.47
N ARG A 20 1.92 -8.65 2.96
CA ARG A 20 0.90 -8.79 1.92
C ARG A 20 1.11 -7.72 0.86
N THR A 21 0.79 -8.07 -0.38
CA THR A 21 0.65 -7.12 -1.49
C THR A 21 -0.31 -5.99 -1.12
N VAL A 22 -0.03 -4.75 -1.55
CA VAL A 22 -0.89 -3.57 -1.32
C VAL A 22 -2.33 -3.89 -1.73
N GLY A 23 -3.29 -3.64 -0.83
CA GLY A 23 -4.71 -3.98 -0.99
C GLY A 23 -5.13 -5.36 -0.44
N TYR A 24 -4.19 -6.24 -0.08
CA TYR A 24 -4.47 -7.57 0.50
C TYR A 24 -4.15 -7.68 2.01
N GLY A 25 -3.44 -6.70 2.57
CA GLY A 25 -3.20 -6.58 4.01
C GLY A 25 -4.15 -5.57 4.63
N HIS A 26 -3.95 -4.29 4.31
CA HIS A 26 -4.94 -3.24 4.51
C HIS A 26 -5.80 -3.05 3.26
N ASP A 27 -7.05 -2.62 3.47
CA ASP A 27 -7.94 -2.25 2.38
C ASP A 27 -7.42 -1.03 1.59
N LEU A 28 -7.98 -0.79 0.40
CA LEU A 28 -7.57 0.34 -0.42
C LEU A 28 -7.92 1.69 0.21
N LYS A 29 -8.87 1.75 1.15
CA LYS A 29 -9.22 3.00 1.83
C LYS A 29 -8.05 3.49 2.66
N PHE A 30 -7.42 2.62 3.44
CA PHE A 30 -6.21 2.96 4.21
C PHE A 30 -5.13 3.58 3.32
N TRP A 31 -4.88 2.99 2.16
CA TRP A 31 -3.87 3.50 1.22
C TRP A 31 -4.29 4.81 0.55
N LYS A 32 -5.58 5.00 0.24
CA LYS A 32 -6.13 6.28 -0.23
C LYS A 32 -5.92 7.38 0.81
N ASP A 33 -6.17 7.08 2.08
CA ASP A 33 -5.96 8.02 3.18
C ASP A 33 -4.47 8.38 3.32
N LEU A 34 -3.56 7.40 3.22
CA LEU A 34 -2.11 7.62 3.26
C LEU A 34 -1.65 8.56 2.14
N VAL A 35 -1.99 8.25 0.89
CA VAL A 35 -1.62 9.06 -0.28
C VAL A 35 -2.21 10.46 -0.20
N SER A 36 -3.45 10.59 0.28
CA SER A 36 -4.09 11.89 0.51
C SER A 36 -3.33 12.71 1.54
N ASN A 37 -2.90 12.10 2.65
CA ASN A 37 -2.11 12.79 3.66
C ASN A 37 -0.73 13.21 3.14
N LEU A 38 -0.05 12.39 2.33
CA LEU A 38 1.20 12.77 1.66
C LEU A 38 1.02 14.03 0.80
N ARG A 39 -0.09 14.12 0.05
CA ARG A 39 -0.43 15.33 -0.71
C ARG A 39 -0.68 16.55 0.19
N LEU A 40 -1.33 16.37 1.34
CA LEU A 40 -1.61 17.46 2.28
C LEU A 40 -0.35 18.04 2.93
N VAL A 41 0.65 17.19 3.19
CA VAL A 41 1.94 17.64 3.75
C VAL A 41 2.93 18.12 2.68
N GLY A 42 2.52 18.14 1.40
CA GLY A 42 3.35 18.62 0.30
C GLY A 42 4.45 17.67 -0.14
N TYR A 43 4.33 16.37 0.15
CA TYR A 43 5.27 15.37 -0.38
C TYR A 43 5.02 15.16 -1.88
N ASP A 44 6.05 15.37 -2.69
CA ASP A 44 6.01 15.36 -4.16
C ASP A 44 7.02 14.39 -4.80
N TYR A 45 7.61 13.52 -3.99
CA TYR A 45 8.65 12.59 -4.44
C TYR A 45 8.10 11.17 -4.66
N VAL A 46 9.01 10.20 -4.81
CA VAL A 46 8.71 8.82 -5.18
C VAL A 46 7.91 8.10 -4.09
N LEU A 47 6.86 7.38 -4.48
CA LEU A 47 6.24 6.33 -3.68
C LEU A 47 6.81 4.97 -4.12
N SER A 48 7.69 4.40 -3.31
CA SER A 48 8.32 3.10 -3.59
C SER A 48 7.51 1.96 -2.97
N MET A 49 7.55 0.78 -3.58
CA MET A 49 7.00 -0.45 -3.02
C MET A 49 8.05 -1.54 -2.98
N GLU A 50 7.97 -2.37 -1.94
CA GLU A 50 8.71 -3.62 -1.81
C GLU A 50 7.71 -4.78 -1.76
N HIS A 51 8.07 -5.90 -2.38
CA HIS A 51 7.18 -7.06 -2.49
C HIS A 51 7.78 -8.27 -1.78
N GLU A 52 7.12 -8.68 -0.69
CA GLU A 52 7.50 -9.85 0.12
C GLU A 52 6.32 -10.79 0.39
N ASP A 53 5.22 -10.68 -0.36
CA ASP A 53 4.02 -11.47 -0.15
C ASP A 53 4.31 -12.98 -0.28
N SER A 54 4.09 -13.75 0.80
CA SER A 54 4.38 -15.19 0.80
C SER A 54 3.29 -16.07 0.18
N LEU A 55 2.11 -15.49 -0.13
CA LEU A 55 0.97 -16.22 -0.68
C LEU A 55 0.80 -16.03 -2.19
N MET A 56 1.49 -15.05 -2.77
CA MET A 56 1.46 -14.77 -4.20
C MET A 56 2.81 -15.08 -4.83
N SER A 57 2.79 -15.41 -6.13
CA SER A 57 4.03 -15.38 -6.90
C SER A 57 4.57 -13.95 -6.97
N LEU A 58 5.89 -13.81 -7.09
CA LEU A 58 6.58 -12.52 -7.26
C LEU A 58 5.91 -11.67 -8.35
N ARG A 59 5.59 -12.28 -9.50
CA ARG A 59 4.98 -11.58 -10.63
C ARG A 59 3.56 -11.12 -10.31
N GLU A 60 2.72 -12.02 -9.80
CA GLU A 60 1.31 -11.73 -9.53
C GLU A 60 1.16 -10.62 -8.48
N GLY A 61 1.90 -10.73 -7.37
CA GLY A 61 1.80 -9.74 -6.31
C GLY A 61 2.42 -8.40 -6.70
N LEU A 62 3.49 -8.38 -7.50
CA LEU A 62 4.00 -7.14 -8.07
C LEU A 62 2.97 -6.48 -9.01
N GLU A 63 2.41 -7.22 -9.96
CA GLU A 63 1.42 -6.71 -10.92
C GLU A 63 0.18 -6.14 -10.19
N LYS A 64 -0.35 -6.88 -9.21
CA LYS A 64 -1.50 -6.43 -8.41
C LYS A 64 -1.17 -5.22 -7.55
N GLY A 65 -0.02 -5.20 -6.88
CA GLY A 65 0.39 -4.10 -6.01
C GLY A 65 0.63 -2.81 -6.80
N VAL A 66 1.33 -2.88 -7.92
CA VAL A 66 1.52 -1.74 -8.83
C VAL A 66 0.18 -1.27 -9.40
N GLY A 67 -0.70 -2.20 -9.79
CA GLY A 67 -2.04 -1.89 -10.27
C GLY A 67 -2.86 -1.10 -9.24
N ALA A 68 -2.85 -1.55 -7.99
CA ALA A 68 -3.49 -0.84 -6.87
C ALA A 68 -2.90 0.56 -6.71
N LEU A 69 -1.57 0.70 -6.55
CA LEU A 69 -0.93 2.00 -6.32
C LEU A 69 -1.18 3.00 -7.46
N ARG A 70 -1.20 2.55 -8.73
CA ARG A 70 -1.52 3.40 -9.88
C ARG A 70 -2.92 4.01 -9.82
N GLU A 71 -3.89 3.34 -9.22
CA GLU A 71 -5.23 3.90 -9.00
C GLU A 71 -5.22 5.01 -7.94
N LEU A 72 -4.29 4.96 -6.98
CA LEU A 72 -4.29 5.83 -5.80
C LEU A 72 -3.47 7.11 -5.98
N VAL A 73 -2.40 7.05 -6.78
CA VAL A 73 -1.47 8.16 -6.95
C VAL A 73 -2.14 9.33 -7.69
N LEU A 74 -2.14 10.50 -7.05
CA LEU A 74 -2.67 11.74 -7.60
C LEU A 74 -1.60 12.40 -8.50
N THR A 75 -1.85 12.48 -9.79
CA THR A 75 -0.88 13.01 -10.77
C THR A 75 -1.04 14.50 -11.06
N ASP A 76 -2.27 15.02 -10.96
CA ASP A 76 -2.55 16.39 -11.37
C ASP A 76 -2.21 17.38 -10.26
N GLU A 77 -1.90 18.62 -10.66
CA GLU A 77 -1.82 19.73 -9.72
C GLU A 77 -3.16 19.93 -9.01
N ARG A 78 -3.11 20.41 -7.78
CA ARG A 78 -4.32 20.71 -7.04
C ARG A 78 -5.03 21.90 -7.71
N GLY A 79 -6.17 21.62 -8.34
CA GLY A 79 -7.03 22.66 -8.89
C GLY A 79 -7.63 23.57 -7.81
N LYS A 80 -8.07 24.77 -8.21
CA LYS A 80 -8.90 25.63 -7.35
C LYS A 80 -10.29 25.02 -7.16
N PRO A 81 -10.93 25.19 -5.99
CA PRO A 81 -12.31 24.77 -5.82
C PRO A 81 -13.21 25.48 -6.84
N TRP A 82 -14.07 24.74 -7.53
CA TRP A 82 -14.93 25.30 -8.59
C TRP A 82 -15.98 26.30 -8.08
N PHE A 83 -16.25 26.31 -6.77
CA PHE A 83 -17.18 27.25 -6.14
C PHE A 83 -16.49 28.55 -5.67
N GLU A 84 -15.18 28.65 -5.84
CA GLU A 84 -14.38 29.85 -5.56
C GLU A 84 -13.95 30.59 -6.84
N SER A 85 -14.60 30.29 -7.98
CA SER A 85 -14.31 30.87 -9.30
C SER A 85 -15.10 32.13 -9.60
#